data_AF-A0A081SFZ5-F1
#
_entry.id   AF-A0A081SFZ5-F1
#
_cell.length_a   1.000
_cell.length_b   1.000
_cell.length_c   1.000
_cell.angle_alpha   90.00
_cell.angle_beta   90.00
_cell.angle_gamma   90.00
#
_symmetry.space_group_name_H-M   'P 1'
#
loop_
_entity.id
_entity.type
_entity.pdbx_description
1 polymer ?
#
loop_
_entity_poly.entity_id
_entity_poly.type
_entity_poly.pdbx_seq_one_letter_code
_entity_poly.pdbx_strand_id
1 'polypeptide(L)' 'MLVQRTDDEVIIRLSASVDTQELQRLLDYLRYKEATSTSRATQADVDKLSRLVKKNRRAKNRRKFAK' A
#
# COMPACT_ATOMS: atom_id res chain seq x y z
N MET A 1 -7.13 6.34 -24.70
CA MET A 1 -7.34 5.84 -23.32
C MET A 1 -8.73 6.24 -22.90
N LEU A 2 -9.51 5.34 -22.31
CA LEU A 2 -10.90 5.59 -21.93
C LEU A 2 -11.11 5.04 -20.52
N VAL A 3 -11.75 5.83 -19.66
CA VAL A 3 -12.21 5.37 -18.35
C VAL A 3 -13.73 5.35 -18.38
N GLN A 4 -14.30 4.19 -18.10
CA GLN A 4 -15.74 3.97 -18.02
C GLN A 4 -16.06 3.42 -16.64
N ARG A 5 -17.16 3.89 -16.04
CA ARG A 5 -17.71 3.35 -14.80
C ARG A 5 -19.05 2.69 -15.12
N THR A 6 -19.20 1.45 -14.68
CA THR A 6 -20.46 0.70 -14.68
C THR A 6 -21.01 0.65 -13.25
N ASP A 7 -22.12 -0.05 -13.05
CA ASP A 7 -22.74 -0.20 -11.72
C ASP A 7 -21.84 -0.99 -10.75
N ASP A 8 -21.01 -1.91 -11.28
CA ASP A 8 -20.19 -2.82 -10.48
C ASP A 8 -18.68 -2.55 -10.57
N GLU A 9 -18.18 -1.91 -11.64
CA GLU A 9 -16.74 -1.79 -11.90
C GLU A 9 -16.32 -0.51 -12.62
N VAL A 10 -15.00 -0.25 -12.58
CA VAL A 10 -14.35 0.81 -13.35
C VAL A 10 -13.42 0.18 -14.37
N ILE A 11 -13.76 0.34 -15.66
CA ILE A 11 -13.00 -0.20 -16.79
C ILE A 11 -12.04 0.88 -17.31
N ILE A 12 -10.75 0.58 -17.30
CA ILE A 12 -9.71 1.46 -17.83
C ILE A 12 -9.12 0.82 -19.10
N ARG A 13 -9.36 1.45 -20.25
CA ARG A 13 -8.81 1.00 -21.55
C ARG A 13 -7.53 1.77 -21.84
N LEU A 14 -6.41 1.04 -21.92
CA LEU A 14 -5.07 1.57 -22.17
C LEU A 14 -4.57 1.08 -23.53
N SER A 15 -3.63 1.81 -24.12
CA SER A 15 -2.95 1.34 -25.34
C SER A 15 -2.10 0.10 -25.00
N ALA A 16 -1.99 -0.83 -25.95
CA ALA A 16 -1.11 -2.00 -25.81
C ALA A 16 0.38 -1.61 -25.67
N SER A 17 0.73 -0.36 -25.98
CA SER A 17 2.08 0.20 -25.86
C SER A 17 2.48 0.63 -24.45
N VAL A 18 1.57 0.56 -23.46
CA VAL A 18 1.85 1.00 -22.08
C VAL A 18 2.62 -0.11 -21.35
N ASP A 19 3.66 0.30 -20.59
CA ASP A 19 4.46 -0.63 -19.82
C ASP A 19 3.65 -1.31 -18.70
N THR A 20 3.56 -2.63 -18.80
CA THR A 20 2.90 -3.52 -17.83
C THR A 20 3.49 -3.42 -16.42
N GLN A 21 4.78 -3.12 -16.26
CA GLN A 21 5.43 -3.02 -14.95
C GLN A 21 4.95 -1.81 -14.15
N GLU A 22 4.80 -0.66 -14.82
CA GLU A 22 4.23 0.54 -14.20
C GLU A 22 2.74 0.39 -13.93
N LEU A 23 2.04 -0.29 -14.83
CA LEU A 23 0.64 -0.66 -14.68
C LEU A 23 0.39 -1.51 -13.42
N GLN A 24 1.24 -2.50 -13.16
CA GLN A 24 1.14 -3.32 -11.96
C GLN A 24 1.27 -2.46 -10.68
N ARG A 25 2.21 -1.51 -10.66
CA ARG A 25 2.39 -0.58 -9.53
C ARG A 25 1.16 0.29 -9.29
N LEU A 26 0.51 0.76 -10.37
CA LEU A 26 -0.72 1.53 -10.27
C LEU A 26 -1.87 0.69 -9.71
N LEU A 27 -2.03 -0.55 -10.20
CA LEU A 27 -3.04 -1.49 -9.71
C LEU A 27 -2.85 -1.81 -8.22
N ASP A 28 -1.62 -2.02 -7.78
CA ASP A 28 -1.31 -2.28 -6.38
C ASP A 28 -1.69 -1.08 -5.49
N TYR A 29 -1.49 0.15 -5.97
CA TYR A 29 -1.90 1.36 -5.26
C TYR A 29 -3.42 1.52 -5.19
N LEU A 30 -4.13 1.24 -6.29
CA LEU A 30 -5.60 1.26 -6.30
C LEU A 30 -6.17 0.21 -5.34
N ARG A 31 -5.60 -1.00 -5.35
CA ARG A 31 -5.98 -2.07 -4.42
C ARG A 31 -5.72 -1.68 -2.96
N TYR A 32 -4.60 -1.01 -2.68
CA TYR A 32 -4.33 -0.47 -1.35
C TYR A 32 -5.40 0.54 -0.94
N LYS A 33 -5.80 1.46 -1.83
CA LYS A 33 -6.86 2.44 -1.55
C LYS A 33 -8.22 1.79 -1.33
N GLU A 34 -8.57 0.77 -2.10
CA GLU A 34 -9.81 0.01 -1.90
C GLU A 34 -9.81 -0.72 -0.56
N ALA A 35 -8.72 -1.43 -0.24
CA ALA A 35 -8.58 -2.14 1.03
C ALA A 35 -8.56 -1.20 2.24
N THR A 36 -8.07 0.02 2.07
CA THR A 36 -8.03 1.05 3.12
C THR A 36 -9.24 1.98 3.10
N SER A 37 -10.18 1.83 2.17
CA SER A 37 -11.35 2.72 2.02
C SER A 37 -12.27 2.72 3.24
N THR A 38 -12.36 1.60 3.94
CA THR A 38 -13.11 1.47 5.21
C THR A 38 -12.24 1.68 6.45
N SER A 39 -10.92 1.82 6.26
CA SER A 39 -9.97 1.97 7.35
C SER A 39 -10.08 3.36 7.96
N ARG A 40 -10.45 3.42 9.23
CA ARG A 40 -10.38 4.64 10.06
C ARG A 40 -9.02 4.80 10.74
N ALA A 41 -8.05 3.95 10.41
CA ALA A 41 -6.73 3.98 11.02
C ALA A 41 -6.06 5.31 10.71
N THR A 42 -5.70 6.03 11.76
CA THR A 42 -5.01 7.31 11.62
C THR A 42 -3.51 7.08 11.40
N GLN A 43 -2.81 8.10 10.88
CA GLN A 43 -1.35 8.05 10.79
C GLN A 43 -0.70 7.78 12.16
N ALA A 44 -1.34 8.25 13.24
CA ALA A 44 -0.88 8.00 14.61
C ALA A 44 -0.94 6.51 15.00
N ASP A 45 -1.92 5.75 14.50
CA ASP A 45 -2.05 4.31 14.75
C ASP A 45 -0.95 3.53 14.02
N VAL A 46 -0.65 3.92 12.78
CA VAL A 46 0.45 3.36 11.98
C VAL A 46 1.81 3.64 12.64
N ASP A 47 2.00 4.86 13.14
CA ASP A 47 3.23 5.26 13.84
C ASP A 47 3.38 4.50 15.17
N LYS A 48 2.28 4.29 15.91
CA LYS A 48 2.26 3.51 17.15
C LYS A 48 2.65 2.05 16.89
N LEU A 49 2.08 1.42 15.85
CA LEU A 49 2.43 0.07 15.42
C LEU A 49 3.91 -0.01 15.01
N SER A 50 4.38 0.95 14.19
CA SER A 50 5.76 1.02 13.75
C SER A 50 6.74 1.14 14.92
N ARG A 51 6.41 1.96 15.93
CA ARG A 51 7.20 2.11 17.16
C ARG A 51 7.22 0.81 17.97
N LEU A 52 6.10 0.11 18.11
CA LEU A 52 6.03 -1.18 18.82
C LEU A 52 6.89 -2.25 18.13
N VAL A 53 6.78 -2.39 16.80
CA VAL A 53 7.59 -3.34 16.03
C VAL A 53 9.07 -3.01 16.14
N LYS A 54 9.45 -1.72 16.00
CA LYS A 54 10.84 -1.28 16.16
C LYS A 54 11.36 -1.52 17.58
N LYS A 55 10.56 -1.29 18.62
CA LYS A 55 10.92 -1.54 20.03
C LYS A 55 11.19 -3.02 20.27
N ASN A 56 10.31 -3.89 19.78
CA ASN A 56 10.47 -5.35 19.89
C ASN A 56 11.69 -5.84 19.10
N ARG A 57 11.92 -5.30 17.90
CA ARG A 57 13.11 -5.60 17.08
C ARG A 57 14.40 -5.13 17.77
N ARG A 58 14.41 -3.92 18.35
CA ARG A 58 15.57 -3.38 19.07
C ARG A 58 15.86 -4.17 20.35
N ALA A 59 14.84 -4.61 21.08
CA ALA A 59 15.01 -5.48 22.25
C ALA A 59 15.60 -6.84 21.85
N LYS A 60 15.08 -7.45 20.76
CA LYS A 60 15.54 -8.75 20.25
C LYS A 60 16.95 -8.69 19.66
N ASN A 61 17.33 -7.58 19.03
CA ASN A 61 18.63 -7.40 18.38
C ASN A 61 19.61 -6.52 19.18
N ARG A 62 19.36 -6.27 20.47
CA ARG A 62 20.20 -5.37 21.30
C ARG A 62 21.68 -5.74 21.29
N ARG A 63 21.99 -7.03 21.14
CA ARG A 63 23.36 -7.56 21.01
C ARG A 63 24.04 -7.28 19.67
N LYS A 64 23.29 -7.08 18.57
CA LYS A 64 23.84 -6.75 17.24
C LYS A 64 24.11 -5.25 17.06
N PHE A 65 23.47 -4.39 17.86
CA PHE A 65 23.57 -2.93 17.76
C PHE A 65 24.38 -2.27 18.89
N ALA A 66 24.94 -3.06 19.82
CA ALA A 66 25.77 -2.58 20.93
C ALA A 66 27.27 -2.80 20.65
N LYS A 67 27.71 -2.43 19.45
CA LYS A 67 29.12 -2.50 19.04
C LYS A 67 29.67 -1.10 18.90
#